data_AF-A0AAT9HT74-F1
#
_entry.id   AF-A0AAT9HT74-F1
#
_cell.length_a   1.000
_cell.length_b   1.000
_cell.length_c   1.000
_cell.angle_alpha   90.00
_cell.angle_beta   90.00
_cell.angle_gamma   90.00
#
_symmetry.space_group_name_H-M   'P 1'
#
loop_
_entity.id
_entity.type
_entity.pdbx_description
1 polymer ?
#
loop_
_entity_poly.entity_id
_entity_poly.type
_entity_poly.pdbx_seq_one_letter_code
_entity_poly.pdbx_strand_id
1 'polypeptide(L)'
;MFTSPGELSFDNYSALLGNSGITQAFWNTVLISVPTTVLVVVVAALAGYAFAWLDFPGREPVFLLVVALLVVPVQIGLLPVAKLFGQLGLFGTIPGVVLFHVAYGLPFAVFLLRNYFAEMPKEMLEAARMDGGANGGSSLGWCCRWGGRPSPAWRSFSFSGCGTTCWSRCCSRTVRLSR
;
A
#
# COMPACT_ATOMS: atom_id res chain seq x y z
N MET A 1 -8.15 23.16 -41.71
CA MET A 1 -9.34 24.00 -41.41
C MET A 1 -9.09 24.66 -40.07
N PHE A 2 -8.68 25.93 -40.06
CA PHE A 2 -8.59 26.71 -38.82
C PHE A 2 -9.80 27.64 -38.82
N THR A 3 -10.66 27.52 -37.80
CA THR A 3 -11.80 28.43 -37.63
C THR A 3 -11.32 29.80 -37.14
N SER A 4 -12.11 30.84 -37.36
CA SER A 4 -11.84 32.20 -36.87
C SER A 4 -11.83 32.22 -35.33
N PRO A 5 -10.98 33.03 -34.68
CA PRO A 5 -10.94 33.07 -33.21
C PRO A 5 -12.28 33.58 -32.66
N GLY A 6 -13.06 32.70 -32.03
CA GLY A 6 -14.31 33.07 -31.33
C GLY A 6 -15.52 32.15 -31.54
N GLU A 7 -15.47 31.18 -32.46
CA GLU A 7 -16.61 30.28 -32.71
C GLU A 7 -16.37 28.86 -32.15
N LEU A 8 -17.33 28.38 -31.35
CA LEU A 8 -17.38 26.99 -30.92
C LEU A 8 -17.85 26.12 -32.09
N SER A 9 -16.94 25.38 -32.73
CA SER A 9 -17.26 24.42 -33.80
C SER A 9 -17.00 22.99 -33.34
N PHE A 10 -17.97 22.11 -33.62
CA PHE A 10 -17.89 20.68 -33.36
C PHE A 10 -17.33 19.86 -34.54
N ASP A 11 -17.07 20.49 -35.68
CA ASP A 11 -16.69 19.81 -36.93
C ASP A 11 -15.35 19.10 -36.79
N ASN A 12 -14.40 19.69 -36.05
CA ASN A 12 -13.11 19.08 -35.76
C ASN A 12 -13.24 17.77 -34.97
N TYR A 13 -14.15 17.70 -34.00
CA TYR A 13 -14.36 16.47 -33.22
C TYR A 13 -15.01 15.37 -34.07
N SER A 14 -15.98 15.73 -34.92
CA SER A 14 -16.61 14.78 -35.85
C SER A 14 -15.59 14.20 -36.84
N ALA A 15 -14.67 15.02 -37.35
CA ALA A 15 -13.60 14.60 -38.25
C ALA A 15 -12.56 13.70 -37.56
N LEU A 16 -12.25 13.96 -36.27
CA LEU A 16 -11.34 13.12 -35.48
C LEU A 16 -11.96 11.76 -35.14
N LEU A 17 -13.24 11.74 -34.77
CA LEU A 17 -13.95 10.50 -34.43
C LEU A 17 -14.28 9.66 -35.67
N GLY A 18 -14.44 10.28 -36.84
CA GLY A 18 -14.59 9.59 -38.13
C GLY A 18 -13.30 8.93 -38.64
N ASN A 19 -12.13 9.28 -38.06
CA ASN A 19 -10.85 8.71 -38.46
C ASN A 19 -10.58 7.39 -37.71
N SER A 20 -10.60 6.27 -38.46
CA SER A 20 -10.37 4.92 -37.93
C SER A 20 -8.99 4.76 -37.27
N GLY A 21 -7.96 5.44 -37.76
CA GLY A 21 -6.62 5.39 -37.17
C GLY A 21 -6.57 6.03 -35.78
N ILE A 22 -7.29 7.13 -35.57
CA ILE A 22 -7.34 7.84 -34.28
C ILE A 22 -8.18 7.05 -33.28
N THR A 23 -9.33 6.55 -33.70
CA THR A 23 -10.20 5.73 -32.83
C THR A 23 -9.51 4.43 -32.42
N GLN A 24 -8.75 3.78 -33.31
CA GLN A 24 -7.97 2.59 -32.96
C GLN A 24 -6.82 2.90 -32.00
N ALA A 25 -6.11 4.02 -32.19
CA ALA A 25 -5.07 4.47 -31.27
C ALA A 25 -5.64 4.74 -29.87
N PHE A 26 -6.84 5.34 -29.79
CA PHE A 26 -7.55 5.54 -28.53
C PHE A 26 -7.89 4.21 -27.84
N TRP A 27 -8.40 3.22 -28.58
CA TRP A 27 -8.65 1.91 -27.98
C TRP A 27 -7.36 1.22 -27.51
N ASN A 28 -6.26 1.33 -28.26
CA ASN A 28 -4.98 0.77 -27.83
C ASN A 28 -4.49 1.40 -26.52
N THR A 29 -4.64 2.71 -26.32
CA THR A 29 -4.23 3.36 -25.06
C THR A 29 -5.13 2.96 -23.89
N VAL A 30 -6.43 2.78 -24.10
CA VAL A 30 -7.35 2.25 -23.09
C VAL A 30 -6.97 0.81 -22.73
N LEU A 31 -6.72 -0.04 -23.73
CA LEU A 31 -6.29 -1.42 -23.52
C LEU A 31 -4.94 -1.55 -22.80
N ILE A 32 -4.08 -0.54 -22.87
CA ILE A 32 -2.80 -0.53 -22.15
C ILE A 32 -2.98 0.04 -20.74
N SER A 33 -3.61 1.20 -20.60
CA SER A 33 -3.67 1.96 -19.33
C SER A 33 -4.53 1.29 -18.26
N VAL A 34 -5.68 0.72 -18.61
CA VAL A 34 -6.58 0.06 -17.66
C VAL A 34 -5.92 -1.16 -16.99
N PRO A 35 -5.40 -2.16 -17.72
CA PRO A 35 -4.76 -3.30 -17.06
C PRO A 35 -3.47 -2.91 -16.32
N THR A 36 -2.69 -1.96 -16.86
CA THR A 36 -1.49 -1.46 -16.16
C THR A 36 -1.83 -0.90 -14.79
N THR A 37 -2.83 -0.01 -14.69
CA THR A 37 -3.20 0.62 -13.41
C THR A 37 -3.72 -0.41 -12.42
N VAL A 38 -4.59 -1.32 -12.85
CA VAL A 38 -5.11 -2.40 -12.00
C VAL A 38 -3.98 -3.27 -11.46
N LEU A 39 -3.07 -3.74 -12.33
CA LEU A 39 -1.95 -4.58 -11.93
C LEU A 39 -0.99 -3.87 -10.97
N VAL A 40 -0.64 -2.61 -11.25
CA VAL A 40 0.23 -1.82 -10.37
C VAL A 40 -0.41 -1.65 -9.00
N VAL A 41 -1.69 -1.27 -8.93
CA VAL A 41 -2.36 -1.04 -7.64
C VAL A 41 -2.46 -2.33 -6.83
N VAL A 42 -2.87 -3.44 -7.43
CA VAL A 42 -3.02 -4.71 -6.73
C VAL A 42 -1.67 -5.19 -6.17
N VAL A 43 -0.63 -5.23 -7.01
CA VAL A 43 0.69 -5.71 -6.59
C VAL A 43 1.32 -4.76 -5.58
N ALA A 44 1.18 -3.44 -5.79
CA ALA A 44 1.74 -2.45 -4.87
C ALA A 44 1.00 -2.41 -3.52
N ALA A 45 -0.31 -2.68 -3.48
CA ALA A 45 -1.06 -2.79 -2.23
C ALA A 45 -0.57 -3.99 -1.41
N LEU A 46 -0.37 -5.15 -2.04
CA LEU A 46 0.17 -6.33 -1.37
C LEU A 46 1.60 -6.10 -0.86
N ALA A 47 2.47 -5.52 -1.70
CA ALA A 47 3.84 -5.23 -1.31
C ALA A 47 3.92 -4.13 -0.23
N GLY A 48 3.14 -3.05 -0.35
CA GLY A 48 3.07 -1.97 0.62
C GLY A 48 2.61 -2.47 1.99
N TYR A 49 1.59 -3.34 2.04
CA TYR A 49 1.12 -3.97 3.26
C TYR A 49 2.24 -4.82 3.90
N ALA A 50 2.94 -5.62 3.09
CA ALA A 50 4.06 -6.43 3.56
C ALA A 50 5.20 -5.58 4.14
N PHE A 51 5.59 -4.48 3.48
CA PHE A 51 6.65 -3.60 3.98
C PHE A 51 6.25 -2.76 5.20
N ALA A 52 4.96 -2.47 5.39
CA ALA A 52 4.48 -1.65 6.50
C ALA A 52 4.25 -2.45 7.79
N TRP A 53 3.69 -3.66 7.70
CA TRP A 53 3.24 -4.41 8.88
C TRP A 53 3.86 -5.80 9.06
N LEU A 54 4.55 -6.35 8.05
CA LEU A 54 5.22 -7.65 8.18
C LEU A 54 6.67 -7.46 8.64
N ASP A 55 7.04 -8.09 9.76
CA ASP A 55 8.41 -8.06 10.27
C ASP A 55 9.23 -9.21 9.66
N PHE A 56 10.07 -8.91 8.67
CA PHE A 56 11.01 -9.85 8.06
C PHE A 56 12.45 -9.31 8.07
N PRO A 57 13.47 -10.17 8.19
CA PRO A 57 14.86 -9.73 8.19
C PRO A 57 15.22 -9.16 6.81
N GLY A 58 15.62 -7.89 6.77
CA GLY A 58 15.99 -7.18 5.52
C GLY A 58 14.93 -6.22 4.95
N ARG A 59 13.86 -5.90 5.70
CA ARG A 59 12.81 -4.96 5.25
C ARG A 59 13.34 -3.58 4.82
N GLU A 60 14.27 -3.01 5.57
CA GLU A 60 14.83 -1.67 5.33
C GLU A 60 15.73 -1.61 4.09
N PRO A 61 16.72 -2.50 3.90
CA PRO A 61 17.56 -2.47 2.70
C PRO A 61 16.77 -2.79 1.42
N VAL A 62 15.80 -3.71 1.45
CA VAL A 62 14.96 -3.99 0.28
C VAL A 62 14.09 -2.79 -0.08
N PHE A 63 13.51 -2.11 0.91
CA PHE A 63 12.73 -0.90 0.66
C PHE A 63 13.60 0.23 0.10
N LEU A 64 14.80 0.43 0.64
CA LEU A 64 15.77 1.40 0.09
C LEU A 64 16.16 1.08 -1.36
N LEU A 65 16.32 -0.19 -1.71
CA LEU A 65 16.58 -0.62 -3.08
C LEU A 65 15.42 -0.27 -4.02
N VAL A 66 14.17 -0.50 -3.59
CA VAL A 66 12.97 -0.13 -4.37
C VAL A 66 12.94 1.39 -4.61
N VAL A 67 13.22 2.19 -3.58
CA VAL A 67 13.27 3.65 -3.70
C VAL A 67 14.44 4.10 -4.58
N ALA A 68 15.61 3.46 -4.48
CA ALA A 68 16.74 3.74 -5.35
C ALA A 68 16.42 3.49 -6.83
N LEU A 69 15.54 2.54 -7.12
CA LEU A 69 15.06 2.26 -8.48
C LEU A 69 14.30 3.45 -9.10
N LEU A 70 13.68 4.31 -8.29
CA LEU A 70 12.99 5.53 -8.74
C LEU A 70 13.93 6.60 -9.27
N VAL A 71 15.20 6.57 -8.87
CA VAL A 71 16.21 7.54 -9.30
C VAL A 71 16.57 7.31 -10.77
N VAL A 72 16.38 6.09 -11.28
CA VAL A 72 16.70 5.75 -12.67
C VAL A 72 15.66 6.39 -13.60
N PRO A 73 16.04 7.34 -14.47
CA PRO A 73 15.12 7.90 -15.45
C PRO A 73 14.72 6.83 -16.47
N VAL A 74 13.41 6.72 -16.71
CA VAL A 74 12.81 5.76 -17.64
C VAL A 74 13.45 5.83 -19.02
N GLN A 75 13.85 7.04 -19.44
CA GLN A 75 14.43 7.32 -20.75
C GLN A 75 15.76 6.57 -20.97
N ILE A 76 16.61 6.44 -19.93
CA ILE A 76 17.90 5.76 -20.06
C ILE A 76 17.71 4.23 -20.01
N GLY A 77 16.74 3.75 -19.23
CA GLY A 77 16.40 2.34 -19.14
C GLY A 77 15.62 1.79 -20.35
N LEU A 78 15.05 2.65 -21.19
CA LEU A 78 14.25 2.22 -22.34
C LEU A 78 15.07 1.43 -23.37
N LEU A 79 16.31 1.84 -23.66
CA LEU A 79 17.19 1.17 -24.62
C LEU A 79 17.48 -0.30 -24.27
N PRO A 80 17.97 -0.63 -23.06
CA PRO A 80 18.23 -2.03 -22.71
C PRO A 80 16.94 -2.86 -22.61
N VAL A 81 15.84 -2.28 -22.11
CA VAL A 81 14.57 -2.99 -22.01
C VAL A 81 13.95 -3.26 -23.38
N ALA A 82 14.06 -2.32 -24.33
CA ALA A 82 13.63 -2.52 -25.71
C ALA A 82 14.41 -3.66 -26.38
N LYS A 83 15.73 -3.75 -26.17
CA LYS A 83 16.55 -4.86 -26.68
C LYS A 83 16.10 -6.20 -26.07
N LEU A 84 15.86 -6.25 -24.76
CA LEU A 84 15.36 -7.44 -24.07
C LEU A 84 13.99 -7.88 -24.63
N PHE A 85 13.07 -6.94 -24.80
CA PHE A 85 11.73 -7.25 -25.31
C PHE A 85 11.76 -7.67 -26.79
N GLY A 86 12.72 -7.15 -27.56
CA GLY A 86 12.97 -7.59 -28.92
C GLY A 86 13.42 -9.05 -28.97
N GLN A 87 14.33 -9.45 -28.09
CA GLN A 87 14.77 -10.86 -27.98
C GLN A 87 13.65 -11.80 -27.55
N LEU A 88 12.76 -11.33 -26.68
CA LEU A 88 11.60 -12.10 -26.21
C LEU A 88 10.41 -12.08 -27.18
N GLY A 89 10.46 -11.29 -28.25
CA GLY A 89 9.34 -11.12 -29.19
C GLY A 89 8.14 -10.35 -28.63
N LEU A 90 8.28 -9.68 -27.48
CA LEU A 90 7.23 -8.82 -26.89
C LEU A 90 7.29 -7.37 -27.39
N PHE A 91 8.33 -7.01 -28.13
CA PHE A 91 8.49 -5.65 -28.64
C PHE A 91 7.35 -5.25 -29.59
N GLY A 92 6.74 -4.10 -29.36
CA GLY A 92 5.61 -3.60 -30.16
C GLY A 92 4.26 -4.25 -29.86
N THR A 93 4.17 -5.12 -28.85
CA THR A 93 2.90 -5.77 -28.46
C THR A 93 2.25 -5.05 -27.28
N ILE A 94 0.91 -5.05 -27.21
CA ILE A 94 0.14 -4.53 -26.05
C ILE A 94 0.64 -5.11 -24.70
N PRO A 95 0.78 -6.44 -24.51
CA PRO A 95 1.26 -6.99 -23.24
C PRO A 95 2.69 -6.57 -22.90
N GLY A 96 3.57 -6.41 -23.88
CA GLY A 96 4.91 -5.87 -23.66
C GLY A 96 4.85 -4.46 -23.07
N VAL A 97 4.06 -3.57 -23.67
CA VAL A 97 3.91 -2.19 -23.17
C VAL A 97 3.30 -2.16 -21.77
N VAL A 98 2.29 -3.01 -21.50
CA VAL A 98 1.67 -3.12 -20.17
C VAL A 98 2.72 -3.53 -19.13
N LEU A 99 3.51 -4.56 -19.40
CA LEU A 99 4.52 -5.09 -18.47
C LEU A 99 5.63 -4.08 -18.19
N PHE A 100 6.04 -3.31 -19.21
CA PHE A 100 6.97 -2.19 -19.05
C PHE A 100 6.45 -1.14 -18.07
N HIS A 101 5.21 -0.67 -18.27
CA HIS A 101 4.63 0.35 -17.41
C HIS A 101 4.39 -0.15 -15.99
N VAL A 102 4.02 -1.42 -15.82
CA VAL A 102 3.87 -2.03 -14.50
C VAL A 102 5.22 -2.04 -13.77
N ALA A 103 6.29 -2.52 -14.41
CA ALA A 103 7.61 -2.61 -13.79
C ALA A 103 8.14 -1.24 -13.32
N TYR A 104 7.97 -0.19 -14.13
CA TYR A 104 8.41 1.17 -13.77
C TYR A 104 7.47 1.89 -12.80
N GLY A 105 6.17 1.59 -12.81
CA GLY A 105 5.19 2.18 -11.89
C GLY A 105 5.20 1.57 -10.49
N LEU A 106 5.63 0.31 -10.36
CA LEU A 106 5.63 -0.43 -9.10
C LEU A 106 6.44 0.23 -7.97
N PRO A 107 7.70 0.67 -8.18
CA PRO A 107 8.48 1.26 -7.09
C PRO A 107 7.81 2.50 -6.48
N PHE A 108 7.16 3.31 -7.32
CA PHE A 108 6.49 4.54 -6.90
C PHE A 108 5.20 4.21 -6.14
N ALA A 109 4.40 3.29 -6.67
CA ALA A 109 3.16 2.85 -6.04
C ALA A 109 3.42 2.17 -4.68
N VAL A 110 4.45 1.32 -4.59
CA VAL A 110 4.86 0.65 -3.34
C VAL A 110 5.32 1.66 -2.30
N PHE A 111 6.15 2.63 -2.71
CA PHE A 111 6.59 3.71 -1.83
C PHE A 111 5.41 4.49 -1.26
N LEU A 112 4.47 4.91 -2.12
CA LEU A 112 3.28 5.66 -1.72
C LEU A 112 2.39 4.86 -0.76
N LEU A 113 2.09 3.59 -1.09
CA LEU A 113 1.20 2.76 -0.28
C LEU A 113 1.81 2.38 1.06
N ARG A 114 3.13 2.13 1.12
CA ARG A 114 3.81 1.91 2.39
C ARG A 114 3.71 3.13 3.30
N ASN A 115 3.89 4.34 2.75
CA ASN A 115 3.76 5.57 3.54
C ASN A 115 2.34 5.72 4.09
N TYR A 116 1.32 5.47 3.25
CA TYR A 116 -0.07 5.48 3.68
C TYR A 116 -0.37 4.45 4.80
N PHE A 117 0.08 3.20 4.63
CA PHE A 117 -0.16 2.16 5.65
C PHE A 117 0.64 2.38 6.94
N ALA A 118 1.78 3.05 6.88
CA ALA A 118 2.56 3.42 8.05
C ALA A 118 1.91 4.54 8.88
N GLU A 119 1.11 5.42 8.25
CA GLU A 119 0.39 6.51 8.91
C GLU A 119 -0.90 6.03 9.61
N MET A 120 -1.49 4.91 9.18
CA MET A 120 -2.73 4.42 9.79
C MET A 120 -2.50 3.90 11.22
N PRO A 121 -3.20 4.44 12.23
CA PRO A 121 -3.04 3.98 13.61
C PRO A 121 -3.57 2.55 13.76
N LYS A 122 -2.77 1.71 14.46
CA LYS A 122 -3.10 0.29 14.68
C LYS A 122 -4.44 0.08 15.37
N GLU A 123 -4.88 1.08 16.13
CA GLU A 123 -6.17 1.15 16.83
C GLU A 123 -7.37 0.99 15.89
N MET A 124 -7.30 1.52 14.66
CA MET A 124 -8.38 1.34 13.68
C MET A 124 -8.44 -0.09 13.13
N LEU A 125 -7.28 -0.74 13.00
CA LEU A 125 -7.20 -2.14 12.58
C LEU A 125 -7.68 -3.09 13.70
N GLU A 126 -7.38 -2.74 14.95
CA GLU A 126 -7.89 -3.43 16.14
C GLU A 126 -9.40 -3.23 16.29
N ALA A 127 -9.92 -2.02 16.12
CA ALA A 127 -11.37 -1.76 16.10
C ALA A 127 -12.07 -2.55 14.99
N ALA A 128 -11.51 -2.59 13.77
CA ALA A 128 -12.05 -3.42 12.68
C ALA A 128 -11.98 -4.93 12.98
N ARG A 129 -10.97 -5.40 13.73
CA ARG A 129 -10.91 -6.78 14.23
C ARG A 129 -11.95 -7.04 15.34
N MET A 130 -12.24 -6.04 16.16
CA MET A 130 -13.27 -6.12 17.20
C MET A 130 -14.68 -6.04 16.61
N ASP A 131 -14.90 -5.23 15.56
CA ASP A 131 -16.18 -5.03 14.86
C ASP A 131 -16.46 -6.14 13.83
N GLY A 132 -15.42 -6.69 13.20
CA GLY A 132 -15.47 -7.93 12.40
C GLY A 132 -15.40 -9.20 13.24
N GLY A 133 -15.27 -9.04 14.57
CA GLY A 133 -15.42 -10.11 15.54
C GLY A 133 -16.87 -10.53 15.57
N ALA A 134 -17.16 -11.68 14.96
CA ALA A 134 -18.38 -12.42 15.23
C ALA A 134 -18.67 -12.37 16.73
N ASN A 135 -19.92 -12.02 17.05
CA ASN A 135 -20.57 -12.31 18.31
C ASN A 135 -20.14 -13.69 18.81
N GLY A 136 -19.22 -13.68 19.75
CA GLY A 136 -18.77 -14.78 20.59
C GLY A 136 -18.32 -14.12 21.87
N GLY A 137 -19.29 -13.71 22.69
CA GLY A 137 -19.06 -12.90 23.88
C GLY A 137 -17.96 -13.45 24.78
N SER A 138 -17.36 -12.54 25.55
CA SER A 138 -16.50 -12.76 26.73
C SER A 138 -15.01 -12.37 26.62
N SER A 139 -14.69 -11.10 26.35
CA SER A 139 -13.39 -10.55 26.82
C SER A 139 -13.55 -9.29 27.66
N LEU A 140 -14.55 -8.45 27.39
CA LEU A 140 -15.01 -7.41 28.32
C LEU A 140 -15.59 -8.02 29.61
N GLY A 141 -16.21 -9.19 29.50
CA GLY A 141 -16.57 -10.03 30.66
C GLY A 141 -15.35 -10.57 31.41
N TRP A 142 -14.18 -10.68 30.78
CA TRP A 142 -12.96 -11.18 31.42
C TRP A 142 -12.19 -10.11 32.16
N CYS A 143 -12.16 -8.86 31.68
CA CYS A 143 -11.47 -7.78 32.40
C CYS A 143 -12.24 -7.34 33.66
N CYS A 144 -13.59 -7.36 33.63
CA CYS A 144 -14.40 -7.17 34.85
C CYS A 144 -14.49 -8.43 35.74
N ARG A 145 -14.26 -9.64 35.22
CA ARG A 145 -14.21 -10.89 36.01
C ARG A 145 -12.84 -11.19 36.63
N TRP A 146 -11.76 -10.63 36.09
CA TRP A 146 -10.41 -10.69 36.67
C TRP A 146 -10.02 -9.43 37.44
N GLY A 147 -11.02 -8.65 37.87
CA GLY A 147 -10.92 -7.86 39.08
C GLY A 147 -11.10 -8.76 40.32
N GLY A 148 -10.09 -9.54 40.70
CA GLY A 148 -10.18 -10.31 41.93
C GLY A 148 -9.11 -11.38 42.18
N ARG A 149 -8.13 -11.02 43.01
CA ARG A 149 -7.24 -11.86 43.85
C ARG A 149 -6.01 -12.50 43.17
N PRO A 150 -4.79 -12.05 43.54
CA PRO A 150 -3.57 -12.80 43.24
C PRO A 150 -3.49 -14.02 44.18
N SER A 151 -3.64 -15.22 43.64
CA SER A 151 -3.31 -16.48 44.33
C SER A 151 -1.90 -16.97 43.94
N PRO A 152 -1.20 -17.71 44.83
CA PRO A 152 0.27 -17.68 44.96
C PRO A 152 1.06 -18.45 43.90
N ALA A 153 0.41 -18.96 42.85
CA ALA A 153 0.99 -19.94 41.93
C ALA A 153 1.87 -19.36 40.81
N TRP A 154 1.95 -18.04 40.67
CA TRP A 154 2.77 -17.36 39.64
C TRP A 154 4.15 -16.91 40.14
N ARG A 155 4.61 -17.45 41.28
CA ARG A 155 5.87 -17.06 41.94
C ARG A 155 7.12 -17.74 41.37
N SER A 156 7.02 -18.37 40.20
CA SER A 156 8.12 -19.11 39.60
C SER A 156 8.07 -18.95 38.09
N PHE A 157 8.83 -17.95 37.63
CA PHE A 157 9.43 -17.71 36.31
C PHE A 157 9.14 -16.25 35.85
N SER A 158 10.13 -15.37 35.64
CA SER A 158 11.53 -15.60 35.26
C SER A 158 12.51 -14.60 35.89
N PHE A 159 13.58 -15.19 36.45
CA PHE A 159 14.91 -14.68 36.82
C PHE A 159 15.09 -13.25 37.37
N SER A 160 15.24 -13.24 38.71
CA SER A 160 16.14 -12.43 39.54
C SER A 160 16.15 -10.90 39.36
N GLY A 161 15.65 -10.20 40.39
CA GLY A 161 16.13 -8.85 40.70
C GLY A 161 15.13 -7.71 40.52
N CYS A 162 13.97 -7.83 41.19
CA CYS A 162 13.16 -6.76 41.80
C CYS A 162 13.38 -5.29 41.36
N GLY A 163 12.31 -4.66 40.85
CA GLY A 163 12.22 -3.22 40.62
C GLY A 163 10.78 -2.70 40.73
N THR A 164 10.30 -2.57 41.97
CA THR A 164 8.97 -2.20 42.48
C THR A 164 8.45 -0.80 42.13
N THR A 165 9.08 -0.07 41.21
CA THR A 165 8.74 1.34 40.90
C THR A 165 7.49 1.53 40.03
N CYS A 166 7.03 0.50 39.34
CA CYS A 166 5.83 0.60 38.50
C CYS A 166 4.53 0.60 39.32
N TRP A 167 4.52 -0.11 40.46
CA TRP A 167 3.32 -0.28 41.28
C TRP A 167 2.95 1.00 42.04
N SER A 168 3.94 1.80 42.46
CA SER A 168 3.69 3.07 43.16
C SER A 168 3.11 4.17 42.26
N ARG A 169 3.40 4.16 40.95
CA ARG A 169 2.81 5.11 40.00
C ARG A 169 1.37 4.77 39.62
N CYS A 170 1.00 3.49 39.66
CA CYS A 170 -0.38 3.07 39.40
C CYS A 170 -1.29 3.38 40.61
N CYS A 171 -0.79 3.14 41.84
CA CYS A 171 -1.54 3.41 43.07
C CYS A 171 -1.73 4.92 43.35
N SER A 172 -0.81 5.78 42.91
CA SER A 172 -0.91 7.24 43.13
C SER A 172 -1.90 7.95 42.22
N ARG A 173 -2.33 7.35 41.10
CA ARG A 173 -3.34 7.95 40.19
C ARG A 173 -4.77 7.60 40.57
N THR A 174 -5.00 6.47 41.22
CA THR A 174 -6.35 6.04 41.66
C THR A 174 -6.88 6.88 42.83
N VAL A 175 -6.00 7.38 43.71
CA VAL A 175 -6.42 8.23 44.84
C VAL A 175 -6.78 9.66 44.39
N ARG A 176 -6.26 10.15 43.25
CA ARG A 176 -6.54 11.50 42.74
C ARG A 176 -7.92 11.65 42.10
N LEU A 177 -8.63 10.56 41.82
CA LEU A 177 -9.99 10.55 41.26
C LEU A 177 -11.10 10.43 42.33
N SER A 178 -10.75 10.55 43.62
CA SER A 178 -11.70 10.51 44.75
C SER A 178 -11.86 11.84 45.51
N ARG A 179 -11.59 12.98 44.84
CA ARG A 179 -12.10 14.29 45.29
C ARG A 179 -13.29 14.69 44.43
#